data_AF-A0A5M9N207-F1
#
_entry.id   AF-A0A5M9N207-F1
#
_cell.length_a   1.000
_cell.length_b   1.000
_cell.length_c   1.000
_cell.angle_alpha   90.00
_cell.angle_beta   90.00
_cell.angle_gamma   90.00
#
_symmetry.space_group_name_H-M   'P 1'
#
loop_
_entity.id
_entity.type
_entity.pdbx_description
1 polymer ?
#
loop_
_entity_poly.entity_id
_entity_poly.type
_entity_poly.pdbx_seq_one_letter_code
_entity_poly.pdbx_strand_id
1 'polypeptide(L)'
;MGSFGQDIIDLFRGHPNPGLLPMTALAEASAAVMGSPDISKQALRYGPDEGYGPLRQHIAQWLTSFYQPRDPISLDRICITGGASQNLACILQVFTDPIYTRNVWMVAPTYFLACRIMDDAGFTGRMRGIPMDELGLDLAYLRRELIAAEEKASAEGNSKPVR
;
A
#
# COMPACT_ATOMS: atom_id res chain seq x y z
N MET A 1 11.09 19.38 -20.61
CA MET A 1 10.15 19.82 -19.55
C MET A 1 9.71 21.22 -19.95
N GLY A 2 8.50 21.34 -20.48
CA GLY A 2 8.01 22.59 -21.07
C GLY A 2 7.82 23.66 -20.01
N SER A 3 8.30 24.86 -20.30
CA SER A 3 7.98 26.08 -19.57
C SER A 3 6.49 26.36 -19.74
N PHE A 4 5.69 26.08 -18.71
CA PHE A 4 4.30 26.50 -18.65
C PHE A 4 4.28 28.00 -18.31
N GLY A 5 3.44 28.77 -19.01
CA GLY A 5 3.26 30.21 -18.78
C GLY A 5 2.98 30.51 -17.31
N GLN A 6 3.54 31.62 -16.81
CA GLN A 6 3.75 31.91 -15.39
C GLN A 6 2.50 32.20 -14.53
N ASP A 7 1.28 31.96 -15.01
CA ASP A 7 0.04 32.37 -14.32
C ASP A 7 -0.99 31.22 -14.13
N ILE A 8 -0.54 29.99 -13.84
CA ILE A 8 -1.46 28.86 -13.54
C ILE A 8 -1.30 28.41 -12.09
N ILE A 9 -2.41 28.42 -11.33
CA ILE A 9 -2.50 27.78 -10.01
C ILE A 9 -2.87 26.31 -10.23
N ASP A 10 -1.89 25.42 -10.08
CA ASP A 10 -2.06 23.97 -10.22
C ASP A 10 -2.45 23.33 -8.89
N LEU A 11 -3.73 22.96 -8.74
CA LEU A 11 -4.27 22.25 -7.58
C LEU A 11 -4.33 20.72 -7.77
N PHE A 12 -3.75 20.19 -8.85
CA PHE A 12 -3.84 18.76 -9.20
C PHE A 12 -2.72 17.90 -8.59
N ARG A 13 -1.62 18.52 -8.15
CA ARG A 13 -0.44 17.80 -7.65
C ARG A 13 -0.67 17.25 -6.25
N GLY A 14 -0.47 15.94 -6.10
CA GLY A 14 -0.57 15.23 -4.81
C GLY A 14 0.76 14.96 -4.11
N HIS A 15 1.90 15.45 -4.62
CA HIS A 15 3.20 15.28 -3.97
C HIS A 15 3.43 16.36 -2.89
N PRO A 16 4.21 16.09 -1.83
CA PRO A 16 4.45 17.06 -0.77
C PRO A 16 5.13 18.34 -1.28
N ASN A 17 4.98 19.41 -0.51
CA ASN A 17 5.70 20.66 -0.73
C ASN A 17 7.22 20.40 -0.61
N PRO A 18 8.06 20.87 -1.56
CA PRO A 18 9.51 20.71 -1.49
C PRO A 18 10.15 21.20 -0.19
N GLY A 19 9.59 22.22 0.46
CA GLY A 19 10.07 22.74 1.74
C GLY A 19 9.90 21.78 2.93
N LEU A 20 9.07 20.74 2.78
CA LEU A 20 8.90 19.68 3.78
C LEU A 20 9.89 18.52 3.57
N LEU A 21 10.66 18.53 2.48
CA LEU A 21 11.61 17.45 2.19
C LEU A 21 12.86 17.63 3.08
N PRO A 22 13.22 16.63 3.92
CA PRO A 22 14.26 16.78 4.94
C PRO A 22 15.66 16.61 4.35
N MET A 23 16.05 17.49 3.42
CA MET A 23 17.29 17.37 2.64
C MET A 23 18.54 17.28 3.52
N THR A 24 18.66 18.14 4.53
CA THR A 24 19.80 18.14 5.46
C THR A 24 19.88 16.83 6.23
N ALA A 25 18.76 16.37 6.80
CA ALA A 25 18.75 15.13 7.58
C ALA A 25 19.06 13.90 6.71
N LEU A 26 18.58 13.87 5.47
CA LEU A 26 18.92 12.80 4.52
C LEU A 26 20.41 12.81 4.15
N ALA A 27 21.00 13.99 3.94
CA ALA A 27 22.42 14.13 3.65
C ALA A 27 23.30 13.67 4.84
N GLU A 28 22.96 14.11 6.05
CA GLU A 28 23.65 13.73 7.28
C GLU A 28 23.55 12.22 7.56
N ALA A 29 22.35 11.64 7.43
CA ALA A 29 22.15 10.21 7.60
C ALA A 29 22.93 9.38 6.57
N SER A 30 22.96 9.83 5.31
CA SER A 30 23.73 9.18 4.24
C SER A 30 25.23 9.23 4.53
N ALA A 31 25.75 10.39 4.96
CA ALA A 31 27.14 10.56 5.35
C ALA A 31 27.51 9.67 6.55
N ALA A 32 26.63 9.57 7.56
CA ALA A 32 26.84 8.72 8.73
C ALA A 32 26.89 7.22 8.36
N VAL A 33 26.00 6.76 7.47
CA VAL A 33 26.02 5.38 6.96
C VAL A 33 27.31 5.09 6.20
N MET A 34 27.72 5.99 5.30
CA MET A 34 28.92 5.80 4.48
C MET A 34 30.23 5.96 5.26
N GLY A 35 30.23 6.78 6.31
CA GLY A 35 31.35 6.96 7.23
C GLY A 35 31.57 5.80 8.20
N SER A 36 30.60 4.89 8.34
CA SER A 36 30.70 3.71 9.19
C SER A 36 31.09 2.48 8.36
N PRO A 37 32.30 1.89 8.55
CA PRO A 37 32.75 0.76 7.74
C PRO A 37 31.87 -0.49 7.85
N ASP A 38 31.24 -0.71 9.00
CA ASP A 38 30.40 -1.90 9.21
C ASP A 38 29.01 -1.72 8.60
N ILE A 39 28.43 -0.52 8.71
CA ILE A 39 27.11 -0.22 8.14
C ILE A 39 27.22 -0.09 6.62
N SER A 40 28.20 0.64 6.10
CA SER A 40 28.40 0.80 4.65
C SER A 40 28.58 -0.53 3.92
N LYS A 41 29.38 -1.46 4.47
CA LYS A 41 29.56 -2.80 3.88
C LYS A 41 28.25 -3.59 3.83
N GLN A 42 27.39 -3.47 4.84
CA GLN A 42 26.08 -4.13 4.85
C GLN A 42 25.11 -3.47 3.89
N ALA A 43 25.07 -2.13 3.87
CA ALA A 43 24.19 -1.34 3.01
C ALA A 43 24.43 -1.57 1.50
N LEU A 44 25.65 -1.95 1.12
CA LEU A 44 26.04 -2.23 -0.28
C LEU A 44 25.92 -3.71 -0.67
N ARG A 45 25.35 -4.56 0.19
CA ARG A 45 25.13 -5.98 -0.08
C ARG A 45 23.63 -6.28 -0.19
N TYR A 46 23.32 -7.50 -0.63
CA TYR A 46 21.96 -8.02 -0.46
C TYR A 46 21.56 -8.02 1.02
N GLY A 47 20.36 -7.54 1.28
CA GLY A 47 19.75 -7.51 2.60
C GLY A 47 18.81 -8.69 2.85
N PRO A 48 18.29 -8.83 4.07
CA PRO A 48 17.23 -9.78 4.40
C PRO A 48 15.96 -9.51 3.59
N ASP A 49 15.19 -10.56 3.29
CA ASP A 49 13.96 -10.48 2.49
C ASP A 49 12.93 -9.52 3.10
N GLU A 50 12.84 -9.51 4.42
CA GLU A 50 11.91 -8.67 5.16
C GLU A 50 12.41 -7.22 5.37
N GLY A 51 13.67 -6.96 5.04
CA GLY A 51 14.32 -5.65 5.12
C GLY A 51 15.24 -5.46 6.33
N TYR A 52 15.93 -4.31 6.36
CA TYR A 52 16.95 -4.00 7.36
C TYR A 52 16.38 -3.99 8.80
N GLY A 53 16.86 -4.92 9.63
CA GLY A 53 16.34 -5.16 10.99
C GLY A 53 16.25 -3.91 11.88
N PRO A 54 17.32 -3.11 12.03
CA PRO A 54 17.28 -1.90 12.84
C PRO A 54 16.23 -0.87 12.39
N LEU A 55 15.98 -0.75 11.08
CA LEU A 55 14.92 0.11 10.56
C LEU A 55 13.54 -0.43 10.95
N ARG A 56 13.30 -1.73 10.76
CA ARG A 56 12.03 -2.37 11.15
C ARG A 56 11.74 -2.20 12.64
N GLN A 57 12.76 -2.34 13.49
CA GLN A 57 12.64 -2.13 14.93
C GLN A 57 12.26 -0.67 15.27
N HIS A 58 12.91 0.31 14.64
CA HIS A 58 12.57 1.73 14.84
C HIS A 58 11.14 2.06 14.39
N ILE A 59 10.70 1.51 13.25
CA ILE A 59 9.32 1.68 12.78
C ILE A 59 8.34 1.06 13.79
N ALA A 60 8.61 -0.15 14.30
CA ALA A 60 7.78 -0.80 15.32
C ALA A 60 7.65 0.04 16.59
N GLN A 61 8.76 0.60 17.08
CA GLN A 61 8.78 1.49 18.24
C GLN A 61 7.98 2.77 17.98
N TRP A 62 8.19 3.42 16.83
CA TRP A 62 7.47 4.63 16.45
C TRP A 62 5.97 4.38 16.34
N LEU A 63 5.56 3.31 15.63
CA LEU A 63 4.14 2.94 15.48
C LEU A 63 3.49 2.65 16.84
N THR A 64 4.20 1.94 17.73
CA THR A 64 3.71 1.65 19.09
C THR A 64 3.53 2.93 19.89
N SER A 65 4.51 3.84 19.85
CA SER A 65 4.45 5.11 20.58
C SER A 65 3.38 6.05 20.04
N PHE A 66 3.22 6.12 18.71
CA PHE A 66 2.34 7.06 18.04
C PHE A 66 0.87 6.62 18.10
N TYR A 67 0.60 5.35 17.76
CA TYR A 67 -0.78 4.83 17.70
C TYR A 67 -1.28 4.23 19.02
N GLN A 68 -0.38 3.96 19.98
CA GLN A 68 -0.71 3.40 21.30
C GLN A 68 -1.67 2.19 21.24
N PRO A 69 -1.35 1.16 20.43
CA PRO A 69 -2.17 -0.04 20.36
C PRO A 69 -2.18 -0.78 21.71
N ARG A 70 -3.17 -1.66 21.90
CA ARG A 70 -3.28 -2.49 23.11
C ARG A 70 -2.00 -3.27 23.41
N ASP A 71 -1.38 -3.84 22.37
CA ASP A 71 -0.15 -4.62 22.46
C ASP A 71 0.95 -3.96 21.62
N PRO A 72 2.22 -3.95 22.08
CA PRO A 72 3.33 -3.39 21.31
C PRO A 72 3.50 -4.05 19.94
N ILE A 73 3.84 -3.25 18.94
CA ILE A 73 4.09 -3.75 17.58
C ILE A 73 5.49 -4.35 17.52
N SER A 74 5.60 -5.67 17.27
CA SER A 74 6.88 -6.34 17.00
C SER A 74 7.40 -6.02 15.60
N LEU A 75 8.73 -6.01 15.44
CA LEU A 75 9.38 -5.92 14.14
C LEU A 75 8.97 -7.08 13.20
N ASP A 76 8.61 -8.25 13.74
CA ASP A 76 8.19 -9.42 12.96
C ASP A 76 6.91 -9.16 12.16
N ARG A 77 6.15 -8.11 12.52
CA ARG A 77 4.94 -7.68 11.80
C ARG A 77 5.22 -6.60 10.75
N ILE A 78 6.48 -6.26 10.51
CA ILE A 78 6.90 -5.20 9.59
C ILE A 78 7.80 -5.81 8.51
N CYS A 79 7.50 -5.50 7.25
CA CYS A 79 8.33 -5.80 6.10
C CYS A 79 8.58 -4.50 5.32
N ILE A 80 9.80 -4.28 4.87
CA ILE A 80 10.16 -3.11 4.04
C ILE A 80 9.86 -3.43 2.57
N THR A 81 9.12 -2.55 1.91
CA THR A 81 8.77 -2.69 0.49
C THR A 81 9.30 -1.52 -0.32
N GLY A 82 9.35 -1.66 -1.65
CA GLY A 82 9.62 -0.59 -2.61
C GLY A 82 8.45 0.40 -2.76
N GLY A 83 7.81 0.76 -1.64
CA GLY A 83 6.65 1.64 -1.56
C GLY A 83 5.31 0.90 -1.49
N ALA A 84 4.25 1.67 -1.23
CA ALA A 84 2.89 1.15 -1.06
C ALA A 84 2.38 0.45 -2.33
N SER A 85 2.66 1.01 -3.52
CA SER A 85 2.21 0.45 -4.80
C SER A 85 2.78 -0.95 -5.07
N GLN A 86 4.08 -1.16 -4.83
CA GLN A 86 4.68 -2.49 -4.96
C GLN A 86 4.03 -3.46 -3.96
N ASN A 87 3.82 -3.03 -2.72
CA ASN A 87 3.23 -3.90 -1.70
C ASN A 87 1.78 -4.29 -2.03
N LEU A 88 0.97 -3.38 -2.60
CA LEU A 88 -0.37 -3.73 -3.09
C LEU A 88 -0.29 -4.86 -4.13
N ALA A 89 0.65 -4.79 -5.07
CA ALA A 89 0.84 -5.86 -6.05
C ALA A 89 1.24 -7.18 -5.39
N CYS A 90 2.15 -7.16 -4.40
CA CYS A 90 2.53 -8.34 -3.64
C CYS A 90 1.35 -8.97 -2.89
N ILE A 91 0.50 -8.15 -2.25
CA ILE A 91 -0.71 -8.62 -1.56
C ILE A 91 -1.63 -9.36 -2.54
N LEU A 92 -1.86 -8.80 -3.73
CA LEU A 92 -2.70 -9.44 -4.74
C LEU A 92 -2.09 -10.78 -5.20
N GLN A 93 -0.79 -10.81 -5.48
CA GLN A 93 -0.11 -12.03 -5.92
C GLN A 93 -0.18 -13.18 -4.89
N VAL A 94 -0.19 -12.85 -3.59
CA VAL A 94 -0.20 -13.86 -2.52
C VAL A 94 -1.62 -14.29 -2.14
N PHE A 95 -2.58 -13.37 -2.12
CA PHE A 95 -3.89 -13.59 -1.51
C PHE A 95 -5.06 -13.64 -2.49
N THR A 96 -4.80 -13.56 -3.80
CA THR A 96 -5.86 -13.60 -4.81
C THR A 96 -5.57 -14.61 -5.91
N ASP A 97 -6.64 -15.06 -6.55
CA ASP A 97 -6.59 -15.94 -7.72
C ASP A 97 -7.53 -15.35 -8.77
N PRO A 98 -7.07 -15.01 -9.98
CA PRO A 98 -7.91 -14.39 -11.01
C PRO A 98 -9.05 -15.29 -11.51
N ILE A 99 -9.06 -16.59 -11.18
CA ILE A 99 -10.18 -17.51 -11.47
C ILE A 99 -11.18 -17.51 -10.32
N TYR A 100 -10.69 -17.54 -9.07
CA TYR A 100 -11.55 -17.64 -7.88
C TYR A 100 -12.01 -16.28 -7.33
N THR A 101 -11.13 -15.28 -7.29
CA THR A 101 -11.40 -13.94 -6.78
C THR A 101 -12.29 -13.15 -7.74
N ARG A 102 -13.49 -12.80 -7.26
CA ARG A 102 -14.61 -12.33 -8.11
C ARG A 102 -14.66 -10.82 -8.23
N ASN A 103 -14.41 -10.12 -7.12
CA ASN A 103 -14.52 -8.68 -7.02
C ASN A 103 -13.41 -8.13 -6.13
N VAL A 104 -12.97 -6.90 -6.42
CA VAL A 104 -12.10 -6.10 -5.56
C VAL A 104 -12.93 -4.94 -5.05
N TRP A 105 -13.28 -4.97 -3.75
CA TRP A 105 -14.09 -3.93 -3.13
C TRP A 105 -13.19 -2.77 -2.69
N MET A 106 -13.51 -1.56 -3.15
CA MET A 106 -12.75 -0.35 -2.87
C MET A 106 -13.71 0.76 -2.45
N VAL A 107 -13.29 1.59 -1.49
CA VAL A 107 -14.04 2.80 -1.12
C VAL A 107 -14.11 3.74 -2.33
N ALA A 108 -15.23 4.46 -2.53
CA ALA A 108 -15.39 5.42 -3.62
C ALA A 108 -15.72 6.82 -3.05
N PRO A 109 -14.94 7.88 -3.36
CA PRO A 109 -13.73 7.90 -4.20
C PRO A 109 -12.55 7.15 -3.58
N THR A 110 -11.57 6.79 -4.41
CA THR A 110 -10.44 5.92 -4.02
C THR A 110 -9.08 6.49 -4.42
N TYR A 111 -8.01 5.88 -3.92
CA TYR A 111 -6.64 6.16 -4.39
C TYR A 111 -6.46 5.61 -5.82
N PHE A 112 -6.63 6.47 -6.83
CA PHE A 112 -6.71 6.04 -8.23
C PHE A 112 -5.48 5.27 -8.75
N LEU A 113 -4.29 5.48 -8.16
CA LEU A 113 -3.08 4.74 -8.53
C LEU A 113 -3.18 3.24 -8.17
N ALA A 114 -4.06 2.87 -7.23
CA ALA A 114 -4.34 1.46 -6.93
C ALA A 114 -5.14 0.78 -8.05
N CYS A 115 -5.98 1.50 -8.79
CA CYS A 115 -6.87 0.90 -9.79
C CYS A 115 -6.11 0.14 -10.87
N ARG A 116 -5.02 0.73 -11.38
CA ARG A 116 -4.19 0.09 -12.40
C ARG A 116 -3.51 -1.19 -11.89
N ILE A 117 -3.14 -1.21 -10.60
CA ILE A 117 -2.54 -2.38 -9.96
C ILE A 117 -3.55 -3.53 -9.91
N MET A 118 -4.84 -3.23 -9.65
CA MET A 118 -5.90 -4.24 -9.69
C MET A 118 -6.10 -4.79 -11.12
N ASP A 119 -6.09 -3.91 -12.12
CA ASP A 119 -6.20 -4.31 -13.53
C ASP A 119 -5.05 -5.23 -13.94
N ASP A 120 -3.80 -4.83 -13.65
CA ASP A 120 -2.61 -5.59 -14.01
C ASP A 120 -2.54 -6.95 -13.27
N ALA A 121 -3.21 -7.08 -12.12
CA ALA A 121 -3.38 -8.34 -11.39
C ALA A 121 -4.51 -9.24 -11.95
N GLY A 122 -5.15 -8.86 -13.06
CA GLY A 122 -6.19 -9.66 -13.73
C GLY A 122 -7.62 -9.36 -13.26
N PHE A 123 -7.82 -8.27 -12.51
CA PHE A 123 -9.14 -7.87 -11.98
C PHE A 123 -9.82 -6.77 -12.79
N THR A 124 -9.46 -6.63 -14.08
CA THR A 124 -10.13 -5.69 -14.98
C THR A 124 -11.64 -5.91 -15.03
N GLY A 125 -12.39 -4.82 -14.81
CA GLY A 125 -13.85 -4.85 -14.72
C GLY A 125 -14.40 -5.50 -13.44
N ARG A 126 -13.56 -5.87 -12.48
CA ARG A 126 -13.95 -6.52 -11.21
C ARG A 126 -13.83 -5.62 -9.97
N MET A 127 -13.32 -4.40 -10.13
CA MET A 127 -13.38 -3.40 -9.08
C MET A 127 -14.84 -2.99 -8.81
N ARG A 128 -15.20 -2.85 -7.53
CA ARG A 128 -16.51 -2.43 -7.07
C ARG A 128 -16.36 -1.30 -6.06
N GLY A 129 -17.08 -0.20 -6.28
CA GLY A 129 -17.09 0.93 -5.36
C GLY A 129 -18.04 0.67 -4.19
N ILE A 130 -17.56 0.87 -2.96
CA ILE A 130 -18.39 0.97 -1.77
C ILE A 130 -18.72 2.46 -1.60
N PRO A 131 -20.01 2.85 -1.65
CA PRO A 131 -20.42 4.21 -1.37
C PRO A 131 -19.97 4.64 0.03
N MET A 132 -19.59 5.90 0.13
CA MET A 132 -19.22 6.54 1.38
C MET A 132 -19.94 7.88 1.44
N ASP A 133 -20.47 8.20 2.62
CA ASP A 133 -21.00 9.52 2.95
C ASP A 133 -20.23 10.13 4.13
N GLU A 134 -20.74 11.23 4.68
CA GLU A 134 -20.13 11.92 5.82
C GLU A 134 -20.08 11.07 7.10
N LEU A 135 -20.92 10.02 7.20
CA LEU A 135 -20.98 9.09 8.33
C LEU A 135 -20.04 7.88 8.12
N GLY A 136 -19.42 7.76 6.95
CA GLY A 136 -18.45 6.74 6.61
C GLY A 136 -18.95 5.76 5.55
N LEU A 137 -18.44 4.53 5.59
CA LEU A 137 -18.73 3.52 4.58
C LEU A 137 -20.13 2.93 4.74
N ASP A 138 -20.85 2.77 3.64
CA ASP A 138 -22.10 2.03 3.62
C ASP A 138 -21.83 0.50 3.73
N LEU A 139 -21.69 0.04 4.98
CA LEU A 139 -21.47 -1.37 5.28
C LEU A 139 -22.69 -2.24 4.99
N ALA A 140 -23.90 -1.66 4.98
CA ALA A 140 -25.13 -2.39 4.63
C ALA A 140 -25.15 -2.71 3.14
N TYR A 141 -24.76 -1.74 2.29
CA TYR A 141 -24.50 -1.95 0.87
C TYR A 141 -23.42 -3.01 0.66
N LEU A 142 -22.25 -2.86 1.28
CA LEU A 142 -21.15 -3.83 1.14
C LEU A 142 -21.62 -5.25 1.51
N ARG A 143 -22.32 -5.42 2.63
CA ARG A 143 -22.84 -6.74 3.05
C ARG A 143 -23.78 -7.33 2.01
N ARG A 144 -24.74 -6.54 1.52
CA ARG A 144 -25.70 -7.00 0.49
C ARG A 144 -24.99 -7.47 -0.77
N GLU A 145 -24.03 -6.69 -1.25
CA GLU A 145 -23.34 -7.01 -2.49
C GLU A 145 -22.37 -8.19 -2.35
N LEU A 146 -21.77 -8.38 -1.16
CA LEU A 146 -21.02 -9.60 -0.85
C LEU A 146 -21.91 -10.85 -0.93
N ILE A 147 -23.11 -10.81 -0.35
CA ILE A 147 -24.08 -11.92 -0.42
C ILE A 147 -24.46 -12.22 -1.88
N ALA A 148 -24.80 -11.18 -2.65
CA ALA A 148 -25.15 -11.35 -4.06
C ALA A 148 -23.98 -11.94 -4.89
N ALA A 149 -22.74 -11.54 -4.59
CA ALA A 149 -21.55 -12.09 -5.24
C ALA A 149 -21.32 -13.57 -4.90
N GLU A 150 -21.63 -14.00 -3.67
CA GLU A 150 -21.60 -15.41 -3.26
C GLU A 150 -22.69 -16.24 -3.93
N GLU A 151 -23.93 -15.76 -3.94
CA GLU A 151 -25.06 -16.43 -4.59
C GLU A 151 -24.80 -16.65 -6.09
N LYS A 152 -24.31 -15.62 -6.77
CA LYS A 152 -23.92 -15.70 -8.19
C LYS A 152 -22.87 -16.77 -8.42
N ALA A 153 -21.81 -16.77 -7.62
CA ALA A 153 -20.73 -17.73 -7.82
C ALA A 153 -21.11 -19.17 -7.47
N SER A 154 -22.00 -19.35 -6.50
CA SER A 154 -22.61 -20.66 -6.21
C SER A 154 -23.41 -21.16 -7.41
N ALA A 155 -24.19 -20.29 -8.06
CA ALA A 155 -24.92 -20.63 -9.28
C ALA A 155 -24.00 -20.96 -10.47
N GLU A 156 -22.83 -20.31 -10.55
CA GLU A 156 -21.79 -20.56 -11.57
C GLU A 156 -20.86 -21.73 -11.22
N GLY A 157 -21.00 -22.36 -10.05
CA GLY A 157 -20.16 -23.47 -9.60
C GLY A 157 -18.75 -23.08 -9.12
N ASN A 158 -18.44 -21.79 -9.01
CA ASN A 158 -17.14 -21.28 -8.54
C ASN A 158 -17.08 -21.19 -7.00
N SER A 159 -17.15 -22.34 -6.35
CA SER A 159 -17.24 -22.47 -4.89
C SER A 159 -15.90 -22.72 -4.18
N LYS A 160 -14.83 -23.00 -4.92
CA LYS A 160 -13.49 -23.25 -4.37
C LYS A 160 -12.39 -22.83 -5.35
N PRO A 161 -11.21 -22.42 -4.85
CA PRO A 161 -10.06 -22.14 -5.70
C PRO A 161 -9.65 -23.37 -6.52
N VAL A 162 -9.14 -23.12 -7.72
CA VAL A 162 -8.51 -24.16 -8.54
C VAL A 162 -7.09 -24.31 -8.02
N ARG A 163 -6.69 -25.52 -7.61
CA ARG A 163 -5.31 -25.80 -7.17
C ARG A 163 -4.34 -25.75 -8.34
#